data_AF-A0A3M2DXK9-F1
#
_entry.id   AF-A0A3M2DXK9-F1
#
_cell.length_a   1.000
_cell.length_b   1.000
_cell.length_c   1.000
_cell.angle_alpha   90.00
_cell.angle_beta   90.00
_cell.angle_gamma   90.00
#
_symmetry.space_group_name_H-M   'P 1'
#
loop_
_entity.id
_entity.type
_entity.pdbx_description
1 polymer ?
#
loop_
_entity_poly.entity_id
_entity_poly.type
_entity_poly.pdbx_seq_one_letter_code
_entity_poly.pdbx_strand_id
1 'polypeptide(L)'
;MVMHKNIRLTPHDREKIWQLWQTGKYKISRLAELYRVSRPTIYKVLARARKREFVPRTSVNKRYRSLKYGLKRLAKVERELELKRKREARRYNKSYPGELLHFDSKRLPLIQGEDQTLPREYLFVAIDDFSRELYAGIYPDKTQYSAELFLRQVADECPYTIEYTYSDNGKEFKGVPSHAFVKACTELGIGQKFTRPGRPQTNGKAERVIRTLMDMWHKQEIFRDRKSRQISLLRFVNYYNTVKPHKGIDGMTPYEKLLAHFYGGKV
;
A
#
# COMPACT_ATOMS: atom_id res chain seq x y z
N MET A 1 23.59 -21.96 28.33
CA MET A 1 22.38 -21.26 28.82
C MET A 1 22.27 -19.90 28.15
N VAL A 2 21.20 -19.62 27.39
CA VAL A 2 21.04 -18.37 26.64
C VAL A 2 20.70 -17.23 27.60
N MET A 3 21.67 -16.38 27.91
CA MET A 3 21.48 -15.17 28.72
C MET A 3 20.89 -14.06 27.86
N HIS A 4 19.62 -13.71 28.06
CA HIS A 4 19.00 -12.59 27.36
C HIS A 4 19.57 -11.27 27.85
N LYS A 5 20.19 -10.50 26.95
CA LYS A 5 20.83 -9.19 27.25
C LYS A 5 19.87 -8.11 27.79
N ASN A 6 18.55 -8.35 27.72
CA ASN A 6 17.52 -7.34 27.99
C ASN A 6 16.53 -7.71 29.11
N ILE A 7 16.83 -8.73 29.94
CA ILE A 7 15.95 -9.05 31.08
C ILE A 7 15.99 -7.91 32.09
N ARG A 8 14.82 -7.30 32.35
CA ARG A 8 14.66 -6.20 33.29
C ARG A 8 14.13 -6.76 34.62
N LEU A 9 15.02 -6.84 35.62
CA LEU A 9 14.64 -7.24 36.97
C LEU A 9 13.64 -6.24 37.57
N THR A 10 12.49 -6.74 37.98
CA THR A 10 11.43 -5.97 38.64
C THR A 10 11.87 -5.54 40.04
N PRO A 11 11.18 -4.59 40.69
CA PRO A 11 11.45 -4.24 42.09
C PRO A 11 11.40 -5.46 43.03
N HIS A 12 10.39 -6.32 42.84
CA HIS A 12 10.22 -7.54 43.62
C HIS A 12 11.40 -8.52 43.44
N ASP A 13 11.87 -8.73 42.20
CA ASP A 13 13.03 -9.57 41.94
C ASP A 13 14.28 -9.06 42.67
N ARG A 14 14.44 -7.73 42.76
CA ARG A 14 15.61 -7.11 43.38
C ARG A 14 15.58 -7.23 44.89
N GLU A 15 14.41 -7.11 45.51
CA GLU A 15 14.21 -7.38 46.94
C GLU A 15 14.50 -8.85 47.25
N LYS A 16 13.97 -9.77 46.43
CA LYS A 16 14.20 -11.20 46.59
C LYS A 16 15.66 -11.59 46.40
N ILE A 17 16.36 -11.00 45.43
CA ILE A 17 17.82 -11.15 45.25
C ILE A 17 18.57 -10.70 46.51
N TRP A 18 18.16 -9.59 47.12
CA TRP A 18 18.78 -9.07 48.34
C TRP A 18 18.55 -9.99 49.54
N GLN A 19 17.32 -10.44 49.77
CA GLN A 19 16.98 -11.40 50.83
C GLN A 19 17.79 -12.70 50.68
N LEU A 20 17.82 -13.28 49.48
CA LEU A 20 18.57 -14.50 49.20
C LEU A 20 20.08 -14.31 49.42
N TRP A 21 20.63 -13.15 49.05
CA TRP A 21 22.05 -12.84 49.29
C TRP A 21 22.38 -12.71 50.77
N GLN A 22 21.49 -12.09 51.58
CA GLN A 22 21.68 -11.92 53.02
C GLN A 22 21.73 -13.27 53.78
N THR A 23 21.12 -14.33 53.25
CA THR A 23 21.20 -15.66 53.87
C THR A 23 22.61 -16.27 53.87
N GLY A 24 23.55 -15.71 53.09
CA GLY A 24 24.91 -16.24 52.92
C GLY A 24 24.99 -17.52 52.08
N LYS A 25 23.86 -18.17 51.77
CA LYS A 25 23.79 -19.45 51.04
C LYS A 25 23.88 -19.30 49.52
N TYR A 26 23.63 -18.10 48.99
CA TYR A 26 23.57 -17.85 47.55
C TYR A 26 24.77 -17.05 47.05
N LYS A 27 25.67 -17.72 46.32
CA LYS A 27 26.77 -17.06 45.59
C LYS A 27 26.24 -16.28 44.38
N ILE A 28 27.00 -15.26 43.96
CA ILE A 28 26.63 -14.36 42.84
C ILE A 28 26.43 -15.13 41.52
N SER A 29 27.22 -16.17 41.28
CA SER A 29 27.06 -17.07 40.13
C SER A 29 25.68 -17.74 40.13
N ARG A 30 25.22 -18.21 41.29
CA ARG A 30 23.92 -18.87 41.45
C ARG A 30 22.75 -17.90 41.30
N LEU A 31 22.87 -16.69 41.83
CA LEU A 31 21.86 -15.63 41.65
C LEU A 31 21.74 -15.21 40.17
N ALA A 32 22.87 -15.09 39.46
CA ALA A 32 22.87 -14.75 38.04
C ALA A 32 22.17 -15.81 37.18
N GLU A 33 22.40 -17.09 37.49
CA GLU A 33 21.74 -18.22 36.86
C GLU A 33 20.23 -18.24 37.16
N LEU A 34 19.86 -18.13 38.43
CA LEU A 34 18.46 -18.19 38.89
C LEU A 34 17.58 -17.13 38.23
N TYR A 35 18.11 -15.90 38.09
CA TYR A 35 17.39 -14.78 37.48
C TYR A 35 17.69 -14.60 35.98
N ARG A 36 18.46 -15.51 35.37
CA ARG A 36 18.85 -15.50 33.95
C ARG A 36 19.47 -14.17 33.49
N VAL A 37 20.21 -13.49 34.37
CA VAL A 37 20.88 -12.22 34.09
C VAL A 37 22.39 -12.35 34.19
N SER A 38 23.11 -11.36 33.66
CA SER A 38 24.56 -11.32 33.79
C SER A 38 25.00 -11.12 35.26
N ARG A 39 26.14 -11.70 35.67
CA ARG A 39 26.75 -11.42 36.99
C ARG A 39 26.94 -9.92 37.26
N PRO A 40 27.40 -9.08 36.30
CA PRO A 40 27.43 -7.63 36.47
C PRO A 40 26.08 -7.00 36.83
N THR A 41 24.96 -7.53 36.33
CA THR A 41 23.62 -7.07 36.71
C THR A 41 23.34 -7.35 38.19
N ILE A 42 23.68 -8.55 38.69
CA ILE A 42 23.53 -8.91 40.11
C ILE A 42 24.40 -8.03 41.00
N TYR A 43 25.67 -7.80 40.65
CA TYR A 43 26.54 -6.87 41.39
C TYR A 43 25.92 -5.47 41.51
N LYS A 44 25.38 -4.94 40.40
CA LYS A 44 24.71 -3.62 40.39
C LYS A 44 23.44 -3.60 41.24
N VAL A 45 22.67 -4.69 41.27
CA VAL A 45 21.47 -4.82 42.11
C VAL A 45 21.84 -4.85 43.58
N LEU A 46 22.79 -5.70 43.98
CA LEU A 46 23.23 -5.82 45.38
C LEU A 46 23.86 -4.53 45.91
N ALA A 47 24.68 -3.85 45.10
CA ALA A 47 25.27 -2.56 45.47
C ALA A 47 24.21 -1.47 45.75
N ARG A 48 23.05 -1.56 45.11
CA ARG A 48 21.92 -0.64 45.30
C ARG A 48 20.98 -1.08 46.43
N ALA A 49 20.75 -2.38 46.55
CA ALA A 49 19.99 -2.96 47.65
C ALA A 49 20.62 -2.64 49.02
N ARG A 50 21.96 -2.56 49.11
CA ARG A 50 22.68 -2.04 50.30
C ARG A 50 22.25 -0.62 50.70
N LYS A 51 21.83 0.20 49.72
CA LYS A 51 21.32 1.56 49.92
C LYS A 51 19.79 1.60 50.04
N ARG A 52 19.15 0.43 50.23
CA ARG A 52 17.68 0.24 50.23
C ARG A 52 16.98 0.72 48.95
N GLU A 53 17.68 0.72 47.81
CA GLU A 53 17.13 1.13 46.51
C GLU A 53 16.79 -0.09 45.64
N PHE A 54 15.52 -0.48 45.63
CA PHE A 54 15.04 -1.65 44.87
C PHE A 54 14.39 -1.28 43.53
N VAL A 55 14.09 0.00 43.28
CA VAL A 55 13.46 0.44 42.03
C VAL A 55 14.50 0.54 40.88
N PRO A 56 14.19 0.08 39.67
CA PRO A 56 15.02 0.36 38.50
C PRO A 56 15.06 1.88 38.20
N ARG A 57 16.22 2.52 38.32
CA ARG A 57 16.40 3.89 37.82
C ARG A 57 16.04 3.97 36.34
N THR A 58 15.11 4.85 36.02
CA THR A 58 15.03 5.43 34.67
C THR A 58 16.26 6.33 34.48
N SER A 59 16.77 6.44 33.26
CA SER A 59 18.02 7.18 32.99
C SER A 59 17.94 8.61 33.56
N VAL A 60 18.73 8.88 34.60
CA VAL A 60 18.84 10.18 35.29
C VAL A 60 19.82 11.14 34.61
N ASN A 61 20.38 10.75 33.47
CA ASN A 61 21.37 11.58 32.78
C ASN A 61 20.67 12.83 32.22
N LYS A 62 20.88 13.98 32.90
CA LYS A 62 20.31 15.30 32.58
C LYS A 62 20.44 15.64 31.09
N ARG A 63 21.50 15.17 30.43
CA ARG A 63 21.71 15.28 28.97
C ARG A 63 20.46 14.87 28.18
N TYR A 64 19.85 13.72 28.51
CA TYR A 64 18.68 13.18 27.80
C TYR A 64 17.34 13.73 28.28
N ARG A 65 17.30 14.53 29.35
CA ARG A 65 16.09 15.20 29.86
C ARG A 65 15.95 16.65 29.39
N SER A 66 16.93 17.18 28.65
CA SER A 66 16.85 18.53 28.11
C SER A 66 15.99 18.59 26.85
N LEU A 67 15.25 19.68 26.70
CA LEU A 67 14.37 19.95 25.56
C LEU A 67 15.13 19.83 24.23
N LYS A 68 16.39 20.29 24.19
CA LYS A 68 17.31 20.17 23.06
C LYS A 68 17.52 18.72 22.59
N TYR A 69 17.70 17.78 23.51
CA TYR A 69 17.88 16.36 23.16
C TYR A 69 16.55 15.68 22.82
N GLY A 70 15.45 16.09 23.47
CA GLY A 70 14.09 15.67 23.09
C GLY A 70 13.78 16.04 21.64
N LEU A 71 14.01 17.29 21.26
CA LEU A 71 13.83 17.79 19.89
C LEU A 71 14.74 17.10 18.88
N LYS A 72 16.03 16.88 19.19
CA LYS A 72 16.93 16.12 18.30
C LYS A 72 16.47 14.68 18.08
N ARG A 73 15.96 14.03 19.13
CA ARG A 73 15.42 12.66 19.02
C ARG A 73 14.13 12.66 18.20
N LEU A 74 13.25 13.63 18.41
CA LEU A 74 12.02 13.80 17.63
C LEU A 74 12.34 13.99 16.14
N ALA A 75 13.23 14.93 15.80
CA ALA A 75 13.64 15.18 14.42
C ALA A 75 14.26 13.94 13.76
N LYS A 76 15.03 13.13 14.50
CA LYS A 76 15.56 11.85 14.00
C LYS A 76 14.43 10.84 13.71
N VAL A 77 13.48 10.71 14.63
CA VAL A 77 12.33 9.81 14.46
C VAL A 77 11.45 10.25 13.30
N GLU A 78 11.17 11.56 13.19
CA GLU A 78 10.44 12.14 12.06
C GLU A 78 11.14 11.85 10.74
N ARG A 79 12.47 12.06 10.67
CA ARG A 79 13.26 11.74 9.47
C ARG A 79 13.25 10.25 9.13
N GLU A 80 13.35 9.37 10.12
CA GLU A 80 13.24 7.92 9.91
C GLU A 80 11.85 7.52 9.42
N LEU A 81 10.79 8.11 9.98
CA LEU A 81 9.41 7.89 9.55
C LEU A 81 9.18 8.44 8.13
N GLU A 82 9.72 9.60 7.81
CA GLU A 82 9.64 10.19 6.48
C GLU A 82 10.40 9.35 5.45
N LEU A 83 11.61 8.87 5.78
CA LEU A 83 12.37 7.95 4.93
C LEU A 83 11.66 6.61 4.76
N LYS A 84 11.02 6.09 5.81
CA LYS A 84 10.21 4.87 5.74
C LYS A 84 9.00 5.08 4.83
N ARG A 85 8.28 6.20 4.98
CA ARG A 85 7.19 6.61 4.08
C ARG A 85 7.67 6.80 2.63
N LYS A 86 8.85 7.38 2.41
CA LYS A 86 9.48 7.53 1.08
C LYS A 86 9.89 6.18 0.48
N ARG A 87 10.41 5.24 1.28
CA ARG A 87 10.73 3.86 0.84
C ARG A 87 9.49 3.04 0.53
N GLU A 88 8.45 3.15 1.36
CA GLU A 88 7.12 2.60 1.06
C GLU A 88 6.50 3.27 -0.17
N ALA A 89 6.84 4.54 -0.43
CA ALA A 89 6.46 5.29 -1.62
C ALA A 89 7.38 5.10 -2.83
N ARG A 90 8.51 4.37 -2.72
CA ARG A 90 9.20 3.73 -3.87
C ARG A 90 8.28 2.60 -4.38
N ARG A 91 7.11 3.01 -4.85
CA ARG A 91 6.17 2.20 -5.60
C ARG A 91 6.94 1.75 -6.82
N TYR A 92 6.85 0.46 -7.11
CA TYR A 92 7.24 -0.08 -8.40
C TYR A 92 6.49 0.75 -9.46
N ASN A 93 7.23 1.55 -10.21
CA ASN A 93 6.76 2.20 -11.42
C ASN A 93 7.51 1.51 -12.56
N LYS A 94 6.77 1.16 -13.60
CA LYS A 94 7.33 0.68 -14.86
C LYS A 94 8.19 1.74 -15.53
N SER A 95 8.99 1.30 -16.50
CA SER A 95 10.03 2.13 -17.11
C SER A 95 9.52 2.88 -18.34
N TYR A 96 8.49 2.36 -19.00
CA TYR A 96 7.88 2.91 -20.22
C TYR A 96 6.35 2.66 -20.25
N PRO A 97 5.60 3.44 -21.04
CA PRO A 97 4.16 3.23 -21.24
C PRO A 97 3.86 1.85 -21.82
N GLY A 98 2.80 1.19 -21.35
CA GLY A 98 2.36 -0.09 -21.90
C GLY A 98 3.07 -1.33 -21.37
N GLU A 99 4.16 -1.18 -20.59
CA GLU A 99 4.86 -2.31 -19.95
C GLU A 99 3.93 -3.12 -19.01
N LEU A 100 2.99 -2.42 -18.35
CA LEU A 100 1.99 -3.06 -17.49
C LEU A 100 0.75 -2.19 -17.33
N LEU A 101 -0.40 -2.74 -17.73
CA LEU A 101 -1.69 -2.07 -17.63
C LEU A 101 -2.54 -2.73 -16.54
N HIS A 102 -2.90 -1.98 -15.50
CA HIS A 102 -3.66 -2.51 -14.36
C HIS A 102 -5.16 -2.49 -14.63
N PHE A 103 -5.81 -3.66 -14.63
CA PHE A 103 -7.24 -3.83 -14.81
C PHE A 103 -7.96 -4.07 -13.48
N ASP A 104 -9.15 -3.52 -13.36
CA ASP A 104 -10.08 -3.79 -12.25
C ASP A 104 -11.53 -3.46 -12.66
N SER A 105 -12.51 -3.97 -11.92
CA SER A 105 -13.93 -3.73 -12.16
C SER A 105 -14.68 -3.35 -10.88
N LYS A 106 -15.64 -2.43 -11.00
CA LYS A 106 -16.46 -1.94 -9.89
C LYS A 106 -17.93 -1.95 -10.26
N ARG A 107 -18.74 -2.66 -9.47
CA ARG A 107 -20.21 -2.54 -9.54
C ARG A 107 -20.64 -1.12 -9.20
N LEU A 108 -21.40 -0.50 -10.09
CA LEU A 108 -21.94 0.84 -9.93
C LEU A 108 -23.29 0.82 -9.18
N PRO A 109 -23.60 1.89 -8.42
CA PRO A 109 -24.95 2.13 -7.92
C PRO A 109 -25.99 2.24 -9.05
N LEU A 110 -27.26 2.03 -8.70
CA LEU A 110 -28.38 2.40 -9.58
C LEU A 110 -28.41 3.91 -9.71
N ILE A 111 -28.91 4.37 -10.84
CA ILE A 111 -29.26 5.76 -11.03
C ILE A 111 -30.51 6.06 -10.18
N GLN A 112 -30.62 7.30 -9.71
CA GLN A 112 -31.75 7.71 -8.89
C GLN A 112 -33.07 7.52 -9.68
N GLY A 113 -34.03 6.83 -9.08
CA GLY A 113 -35.33 6.53 -9.71
C GLY A 113 -35.38 5.20 -10.46
N GLU A 114 -34.26 4.48 -10.62
CA GLU A 114 -34.28 3.11 -11.16
C GLU A 114 -34.83 2.10 -10.14
N ASP A 115 -35.56 1.10 -10.64
CA ASP A 115 -36.07 -0.02 -9.85
C ASP A 115 -34.92 -0.87 -9.27
N GLN A 116 -35.04 -1.27 -8.01
CA GLN A 116 -34.03 -2.04 -7.30
C GLN A 116 -33.79 -3.45 -7.87
N THR A 117 -34.74 -3.98 -8.65
CA THR A 117 -34.67 -5.26 -9.35
C THR A 117 -33.84 -5.19 -10.63
N LEU A 118 -33.56 -4.00 -11.16
CA LEU A 118 -32.77 -3.85 -12.39
C LEU A 118 -31.32 -4.29 -12.19
N PRO A 119 -30.70 -4.90 -13.21
CA PRO A 119 -29.31 -5.29 -13.16
C PRO A 119 -28.40 -4.06 -12.99
N ARG A 120 -27.36 -4.22 -12.16
CA ARG A 120 -26.34 -3.19 -11.93
C ARG A 120 -25.36 -3.17 -13.10
N GLU A 121 -25.00 -1.97 -13.54
CA GLU A 121 -23.87 -1.79 -14.46
C GLU A 121 -22.53 -1.91 -13.74
N TYR A 122 -21.49 -2.25 -14.49
CA TYR A 122 -20.13 -2.42 -14.01
C TYR A 122 -19.20 -1.46 -14.74
N LEU A 123 -18.44 -0.70 -13.94
CA LEU A 123 -17.35 0.12 -14.41
C LEU A 123 -16.10 -0.75 -14.53
N PHE A 124 -15.56 -0.91 -15.72
CA PHE A 124 -14.24 -1.47 -15.95
C PHE A 124 -13.23 -0.34 -16.10
N VAL A 125 -12.04 -0.52 -15.52
CA VAL A 125 -10.95 0.44 -15.64
C VAL A 125 -9.66 -0.27 -16.04
N ALA A 126 -8.84 0.43 -16.81
CA ALA A 126 -7.46 0.07 -17.09
C ALA A 126 -6.59 1.30 -16.81
N ILE A 127 -5.50 1.15 -16.06
CA ILE A 127 -4.58 2.26 -15.77
C ILE A 127 -3.13 1.88 -16.03
N ASP A 128 -2.43 2.70 -16.82
CA ASP A 128 -1.03 2.47 -17.13
C ASP A 128 -0.16 2.70 -15.90
N ASP A 129 0.77 1.78 -15.66
CA ASP A 129 1.60 1.79 -14.47
C ASP A 129 2.58 2.97 -14.44
N PHE A 130 3.09 3.36 -15.62
CA PHE A 130 4.09 4.40 -15.86
C PHE A 130 3.47 5.80 -15.93
N SER A 131 2.62 6.05 -16.93
CA SER A 131 2.03 7.36 -17.26
C SER A 131 0.80 7.69 -16.44
N ARG A 132 0.14 6.69 -15.84
CA ARG A 132 -1.18 6.81 -15.18
C ARG A 132 -2.32 7.15 -16.12
N GLU A 133 -2.13 6.97 -17.43
CA GLU A 133 -3.23 7.09 -18.38
C GLU A 133 -4.34 6.12 -18.01
N LEU A 134 -5.55 6.66 -17.95
CA LEU A 134 -6.75 5.97 -17.52
C LEU A 134 -7.64 5.69 -18.72
N TYR A 135 -8.10 4.45 -18.81
CA TYR A 135 -9.17 3.99 -19.68
C TYR A 135 -10.31 3.48 -18.81
N ALA A 136 -11.56 3.77 -19.19
CA ALA A 136 -12.72 3.31 -18.44
C ALA A 136 -13.94 3.12 -19.34
N GLY A 137 -14.75 2.12 -19.03
CA GLY A 137 -15.99 1.84 -19.74
C GLY A 137 -17.06 1.25 -18.80
N ILE A 138 -18.33 1.42 -19.17
CA ILE A 138 -19.47 0.89 -18.42
C ILE A 138 -20.12 -0.22 -19.21
N TYR A 139 -20.25 -1.38 -18.58
CA TYR A 139 -20.77 -2.61 -19.17
C TYR A 139 -21.97 -3.12 -18.38
N PRO A 140 -22.89 -3.89 -19.01
CA PRO A 140 -24.12 -4.35 -18.37
C PRO A 140 -23.88 -5.41 -17.28
N ASP A 141 -22.72 -6.07 -17.28
CA ASP A 141 -22.42 -7.18 -16.39
C ASP A 141 -20.92 -7.29 -16.07
N LYS A 142 -20.60 -8.23 -15.16
CA LYS A 142 -19.23 -8.58 -14.76
C LYS A 142 -18.83 -9.94 -15.34
N THR A 143 -18.85 -10.07 -16.66
CA THR A 143 -18.51 -11.31 -17.37
C THR A 143 -17.18 -11.21 -18.12
N GLN A 144 -16.66 -12.36 -18.53
CA GLN A 144 -15.51 -12.46 -19.41
C GLN A 144 -15.69 -11.75 -20.77
N TYR A 145 -16.93 -11.66 -21.27
CA TYR A 145 -17.25 -11.01 -22.55
C TYR A 145 -17.22 -9.50 -22.41
N SER A 146 -17.78 -8.95 -21.33
CA SER A 146 -17.67 -7.51 -21.02
C SER A 146 -16.21 -7.11 -20.80
N ALA A 147 -15.42 -7.95 -20.12
CA ALA A 147 -13.98 -7.72 -19.97
C ALA A 147 -13.22 -7.77 -21.31
N GLU A 148 -13.58 -8.70 -22.20
CA GLU A 148 -13.02 -8.81 -23.56
C GLU A 148 -13.29 -7.54 -24.38
N LEU A 149 -14.55 -7.11 -24.43
CA LEU A 149 -14.95 -5.90 -25.15
C LEU A 149 -14.19 -4.68 -24.61
N PHE A 150 -14.04 -4.59 -23.29
CA PHE A 150 -13.25 -3.53 -22.67
C PHE A 150 -11.78 -3.60 -23.06
N LEU A 151 -11.16 -4.78 -23.08
CA LEU A 151 -9.77 -4.94 -23.53
C LEU A 151 -9.59 -4.48 -24.98
N ARG A 152 -10.53 -4.83 -25.87
CA ARG A 152 -10.47 -4.39 -27.27
C ARG A 152 -10.66 -2.88 -27.41
N GLN A 153 -11.58 -2.28 -26.65
CA GLN A 153 -11.72 -0.83 -26.58
C GLN A 153 -10.41 -0.17 -26.14
N VAL A 154 -9.79 -0.68 -25.07
CA VAL A 154 -8.50 -0.17 -24.58
C VAL A 154 -7.40 -0.31 -25.63
N ALA A 155 -7.32 -1.44 -26.33
CA ALA A 155 -6.31 -1.66 -27.36
C ALA A 155 -6.49 -0.76 -28.59
N ASP A 156 -7.72 -0.38 -28.92
CA ASP A 156 -8.05 0.56 -29.99
C ASP A 156 -7.74 2.01 -29.61
N GLU A 157 -8.07 2.41 -28.38
CA GLU A 157 -7.83 3.76 -27.87
C GLU A 157 -6.35 4.03 -27.52
N CYS A 158 -5.59 2.98 -27.18
CA CYS A 158 -4.23 3.10 -26.67
C CYS A 158 -3.21 3.38 -27.80
N PRO A 159 -2.48 4.50 -27.75
CA PRO A 159 -1.58 4.90 -28.84
C PRO A 159 -0.23 4.16 -28.85
N TYR A 160 -0.01 3.23 -27.91
CA TYR A 160 1.22 2.47 -27.75
C TYR A 160 0.94 0.99 -27.46
N THR A 161 1.95 0.14 -27.68
CA THR A 161 1.85 -1.31 -27.47
C THR A 161 1.68 -1.65 -25.99
N ILE A 162 0.70 -2.49 -25.69
CA ILE A 162 0.47 -3.04 -24.35
C ILE A 162 1.15 -4.41 -24.26
N GLU A 163 2.13 -4.57 -23.40
CA GLU A 163 2.83 -5.85 -23.24
C GLU A 163 2.11 -6.79 -22.29
N TYR A 164 1.61 -6.26 -21.18
CA TYR A 164 0.99 -7.06 -20.13
C TYR A 164 -0.22 -6.38 -19.50
N THR A 165 -1.30 -7.13 -19.35
CA THR A 165 -2.38 -6.79 -18.41
C THR A 165 -2.02 -7.29 -17.00
N TYR A 166 -2.47 -6.57 -15.99
CA TYR A 166 -2.32 -6.92 -14.58
C TYR A 166 -3.66 -6.82 -13.85
N SER A 167 -4.21 -7.93 -13.38
CA SER A 167 -5.49 -7.94 -12.68
C SER A 167 -5.45 -8.74 -11.39
N ASP A 168 -6.55 -8.70 -10.64
CA ASP A 168 -6.80 -9.70 -9.61
C ASP A 168 -7.15 -11.07 -10.24
N ASN A 169 -7.41 -12.08 -9.40
CA ASN A 169 -7.81 -13.41 -9.87
C ASN A 169 -9.33 -13.50 -10.13
N GLY A 170 -9.97 -12.39 -10.48
CA GLY A 170 -11.39 -12.33 -10.85
C GLY A 170 -11.72 -13.24 -12.02
N LYS A 171 -12.93 -13.84 -11.98
CA LYS A 171 -13.40 -14.76 -13.03
C LYS A 171 -13.65 -14.07 -14.36
N GLU A 172 -13.73 -12.75 -14.37
CA GLU A 172 -13.86 -11.92 -15.58
C GLU A 172 -12.54 -11.75 -16.33
N PHE A 173 -11.40 -11.90 -15.64
CA PHE A 173 -10.06 -11.73 -16.22
C PHE A 173 -9.29 -13.04 -16.34
N LYS A 174 -9.68 -14.08 -15.57
CA LYS A 174 -8.95 -15.33 -15.46
C LYS A 174 -9.79 -16.54 -15.83
N GLY A 175 -9.29 -17.35 -16.75
CA GLY A 175 -9.89 -18.63 -17.13
C GLY A 175 -8.96 -19.53 -17.95
N VAL A 176 -9.55 -20.55 -18.58
CA VAL A 176 -8.89 -21.44 -19.54
C VAL A 176 -8.65 -20.73 -20.88
N PRO A 177 -7.87 -21.28 -21.84
CA PRO A 177 -7.60 -20.61 -23.11
C PRO A 177 -8.83 -20.20 -23.94
N SER A 178 -9.96 -20.90 -23.80
CA SER A 178 -11.22 -20.54 -24.45
C SER A 178 -11.95 -19.36 -23.78
N HIS A 179 -11.46 -18.88 -22.64
CA HIS A 179 -12.02 -17.74 -21.93
C HIS A 179 -11.87 -16.47 -22.77
N ALA A 180 -12.96 -15.72 -22.98
CA ALA A 180 -13.06 -14.59 -23.90
C ALA A 180 -11.93 -13.56 -23.72
N PHE A 181 -11.72 -13.09 -22.49
CA PHE A 181 -10.63 -12.16 -22.17
C PHE A 181 -9.23 -12.74 -22.44
N VAL A 182 -9.02 -14.03 -22.15
CA VAL A 182 -7.72 -14.69 -22.31
C VAL A 182 -7.41 -14.87 -23.80
N LYS A 183 -8.43 -15.24 -24.57
CA LYS A 183 -8.39 -15.35 -26.02
C LYS A 183 -8.06 -14.01 -26.66
N ALA A 184 -8.75 -12.92 -26.29
CA ALA A 184 -8.46 -11.59 -26.81
C ALA A 184 -7.05 -11.10 -26.44
N CYS A 185 -6.59 -11.34 -25.21
CA CYS A 185 -5.19 -11.08 -24.84
C CYS A 185 -4.22 -11.80 -25.80
N THR A 186 -4.50 -13.07 -26.11
CA THR A 186 -3.65 -13.88 -26.99
C THR A 186 -3.68 -13.37 -28.44
N GLU A 187 -4.86 -13.03 -28.96
CA GLU A 187 -5.05 -12.47 -30.31
C GLU A 187 -4.34 -11.12 -30.48
N LEU A 188 -4.35 -10.29 -29.44
CA LEU A 188 -3.70 -8.98 -29.43
C LEU A 188 -2.18 -9.06 -29.09
N GLY A 189 -1.66 -10.25 -28.80
CA GLY A 189 -0.26 -10.43 -28.39
C GLY A 189 0.07 -9.87 -27.00
N ILE A 190 -0.94 -9.67 -26.15
CA ILE A 190 -0.82 -9.09 -24.81
C ILE A 190 -0.69 -10.21 -23.77
N GLY A 191 0.39 -10.19 -22.99
CA GLY A 191 0.57 -11.11 -21.87
C GLY A 191 -0.36 -10.81 -20.70
N GLN A 192 -0.58 -11.80 -19.83
CA GLN A 192 -1.40 -11.62 -18.62
C GLN A 192 -0.59 -11.89 -17.36
N LYS A 193 -0.73 -11.02 -16.37
CA LYS A 193 -0.14 -11.15 -15.03
C LYS A 193 -1.23 -10.96 -13.98
N PHE A 194 -1.09 -11.67 -12.86
CA PHE A 194 -2.09 -11.65 -11.80
C PHE A 194 -1.48 -11.29 -10.45
N THR A 195 -2.31 -10.72 -9.57
CA THR A 195 -1.96 -10.61 -8.16
C THR A 195 -1.66 -11.98 -7.55
N ARG A 196 -0.65 -12.02 -6.67
CA ARG A 196 -0.37 -13.23 -5.89
C ARG A 196 -1.50 -13.47 -4.88
N PRO A 197 -1.94 -14.73 -4.68
CA PRO A 197 -2.91 -15.06 -3.65
C PRO A 197 -2.50 -14.48 -2.28
N GLY A 198 -3.45 -13.84 -1.59
CA GLY A 198 -3.22 -13.22 -0.28
C GLY A 198 -2.43 -11.90 -0.29
N ARG A 199 -2.14 -11.31 -1.45
CA ARG A 199 -1.44 -10.00 -1.57
C ARG A 199 -2.19 -9.01 -2.49
N PRO A 200 -3.42 -8.59 -2.11
CA PRO A 200 -4.26 -7.70 -2.94
C PRO A 200 -3.64 -6.31 -3.17
N GLN A 201 -2.74 -5.88 -2.28
CA GLN A 201 -2.06 -4.58 -2.30
C GLN A 201 -1.31 -4.27 -3.62
N THR A 202 -1.02 -5.30 -4.43
CA THR A 202 -0.29 -5.16 -5.69
C THR A 202 -1.13 -4.54 -6.82
N ASN A 203 -2.47 -4.68 -6.81
CA ASN A 203 -3.34 -3.99 -7.77
C ASN A 203 -3.81 -2.60 -7.30
N GLY A 204 -3.16 -2.04 -6.27
CA GLY A 204 -3.61 -0.81 -5.63
C GLY A 204 -3.62 0.45 -6.52
N LYS A 205 -3.08 0.38 -7.75
CA LYS A 205 -3.18 1.47 -8.74
C LYS A 205 -4.59 1.54 -9.34
N ALA A 206 -5.13 0.41 -9.78
CA ALA A 206 -6.50 0.33 -10.31
C ALA A 206 -7.54 0.59 -9.20
N GLU A 207 -7.38 -0.02 -8.02
CA GLU A 207 -8.29 0.24 -6.88
C GLU A 207 -8.31 1.74 -6.49
N ARG A 208 -7.15 2.41 -6.56
CA ARG A 208 -7.07 3.85 -6.26
C ARG A 208 -7.75 4.70 -7.32
N VAL A 209 -7.61 4.36 -8.60
CA VAL A 209 -8.27 5.13 -9.66
C VAL A 209 -9.79 4.94 -9.60
N ILE A 210 -10.26 3.73 -9.29
CA ILE A 210 -11.69 3.49 -9.00
C ILE A 210 -12.17 4.40 -7.87
N ARG A 211 -11.43 4.48 -6.77
CA ARG A 211 -11.79 5.40 -5.68
C ARG A 211 -11.85 6.86 -6.15
N THR A 212 -10.89 7.28 -6.96
CA THR A 212 -10.83 8.63 -7.53
C THR A 212 -12.05 8.91 -8.42
N LEU A 213 -12.42 7.98 -9.30
CA LEU A 213 -13.63 8.03 -10.13
C LEU A 213 -14.89 8.14 -9.27
N MET A 214 -14.99 7.33 -8.21
CA MET A 214 -16.17 7.38 -7.34
C MET A 214 -16.25 8.71 -6.58
N ASP A 215 -15.13 9.23 -6.08
CA ASP A 215 -15.12 10.43 -5.24
C ASP A 215 -15.26 11.73 -6.03
N MET A 216 -14.60 11.83 -7.19
CA MET A 216 -14.53 13.06 -7.98
C MET A 216 -15.54 13.11 -9.13
N TRP A 217 -16.05 11.98 -9.59
CA TRP A 217 -17.04 11.91 -10.66
C TRP A 217 -18.39 11.44 -10.13
N HIS A 218 -18.51 10.17 -9.76
CA HIS A 218 -19.82 9.58 -9.48
C HIS A 218 -20.54 10.24 -8.29
N LYS A 219 -19.83 10.69 -7.26
CA LYS A 219 -20.44 11.38 -6.11
C LYS A 219 -20.78 12.85 -6.38
N GLN A 220 -20.20 13.45 -7.42
CA GLN A 220 -20.34 14.88 -7.71
C GLN A 220 -21.46 15.16 -8.71
N GLU A 221 -22.00 14.13 -9.36
CA GLU A 221 -22.98 14.29 -10.43
C GLU A 221 -24.21 13.41 -10.20
N ILE A 222 -25.39 13.96 -10.55
CA ILE A 222 -26.64 13.21 -10.61
C ILE A 222 -26.90 12.86 -12.07
N PHE A 223 -26.96 11.56 -12.37
CA PHE A 223 -27.21 11.06 -13.72
C PHE A 223 -28.71 11.01 -13.99
N ARG A 224 -29.13 11.44 -15.18
CA ARG A 224 -30.54 11.36 -15.61
C ARG A 224 -30.93 9.96 -16.05
N ASP A 225 -30.03 9.32 -16.78
CA ASP A 225 -30.17 7.99 -17.35
C ASP A 225 -28.79 7.34 -17.59
N ARG A 226 -28.77 6.06 -17.92
CA ARG A 226 -27.51 5.29 -18.13
C ARG A 226 -26.64 5.85 -19.25
N LYS A 227 -27.25 6.38 -20.32
CA LYS A 227 -26.52 7.00 -21.44
C LYS A 227 -25.85 8.30 -21.01
N SER A 228 -26.55 9.13 -20.23
CA SER A 228 -25.99 10.36 -19.65
C SER A 228 -24.80 10.06 -18.74
N ARG A 229 -24.86 8.96 -17.97
CA ARG A 229 -23.75 8.48 -17.13
C ARG A 229 -22.54 8.08 -17.95
N GLN A 230 -22.73 7.34 -19.05
CA GLN A 230 -21.64 6.95 -19.95
C GLN A 230 -20.95 8.17 -20.58
N ILE A 231 -21.73 9.14 -21.08
CA ILE A 231 -21.18 10.38 -21.66
C ILE A 231 -20.40 11.19 -20.62
N SER A 232 -20.94 11.30 -19.41
CA SER A 232 -20.25 11.98 -18.30
C SER A 232 -18.94 11.27 -17.93
N LEU A 233 -18.91 9.93 -17.90
CA LEU A 233 -17.67 9.18 -17.66
C LEU A 233 -16.58 9.54 -18.67
N LEU A 234 -16.91 9.57 -19.97
CA LEU A 234 -15.95 9.92 -21.02
C LEU A 234 -15.37 11.33 -20.81
N ARG A 235 -16.20 12.30 -20.43
CA ARG A 235 -15.75 13.65 -20.10
C ARG A 235 -14.80 13.65 -18.91
N PHE A 236 -15.11 12.87 -17.88
CA PHE A 236 -14.24 12.78 -16.71
C PHE A 236 -12.91 12.09 -17.02
N VAL A 237 -12.90 11.02 -17.82
CA VAL A 237 -11.66 10.34 -18.26
C VAL A 237 -10.77 11.32 -19.03
N ASN A 238 -11.36 12.11 -19.95
CA ASN A 238 -10.63 13.16 -20.65
C ASN A 238 -10.02 14.18 -19.65
N TYR A 239 -10.83 14.72 -18.74
CA TYR A 239 -10.33 15.64 -17.69
C TYR A 239 -9.21 15.02 -16.84
N TYR A 240 -9.34 13.75 -16.47
CA TYR A 240 -8.34 13.02 -15.68
C TYR A 240 -7.01 12.91 -16.43
N ASN A 241 -7.06 12.64 -17.74
CA ASN A 241 -5.88 12.40 -18.58
C ASN A 241 -5.21 13.71 -19.07
N THR A 242 -5.97 14.80 -19.26
CA THR A 242 -5.45 16.01 -19.91
C THR A 242 -5.37 17.25 -19.02
N VAL A 243 -6.09 17.29 -17.90
CA VAL A 243 -6.17 18.49 -17.04
C VAL A 243 -5.70 18.21 -15.62
N LYS A 244 -6.03 17.03 -15.06
CA LYS A 244 -5.80 16.76 -13.64
C LYS A 244 -4.34 16.39 -13.36
N PRO A 245 -3.59 17.13 -12.53
CA PRO A 245 -2.25 16.73 -12.13
C PRO A 245 -2.25 15.56 -11.12
N HIS A 246 -1.22 14.71 -11.18
CA HIS A 246 -1.09 13.53 -10.31
C HIS A 246 0.26 13.46 -9.59
N LYS A 247 0.21 13.43 -8.26
CA LYS A 247 1.40 13.26 -7.40
C LYS A 247 2.17 11.95 -7.64
N GLY A 248 1.58 10.97 -8.32
CA GLY A 248 2.23 9.69 -8.65
C GLY A 248 3.21 9.76 -9.82
N ILE A 249 3.19 10.86 -10.57
CA ILE A 249 3.98 11.17 -11.77
C ILE A 249 4.47 12.62 -11.71
N ASP A 250 5.04 13.00 -10.56
CA ASP A 250 5.70 14.29 -10.35
C ASP A 250 4.82 15.53 -10.61
N GLY A 251 3.49 15.39 -10.46
CA GLY A 251 2.55 16.49 -10.63
C GLY A 251 2.12 16.72 -12.09
N MET A 252 2.60 15.92 -13.04
CA MET A 252 2.15 15.94 -14.43
C MET A 252 0.73 15.35 -14.57
N THR A 253 0.07 15.71 -15.64
CA THR A 253 -1.06 14.94 -16.19
C THR A 253 -0.53 13.67 -16.90
N PRO A 254 -1.35 12.63 -17.07
CA PRO A 254 -0.94 11.46 -17.83
C PRO A 254 -0.49 11.80 -19.26
N TYR A 255 -1.21 12.70 -19.92
CA TYR A 255 -0.88 13.12 -21.27
C TYR A 255 0.47 13.86 -21.34
N GLU A 256 0.75 14.79 -20.43
CA GLU A 256 2.07 15.42 -20.33
C GLU A 256 3.19 14.40 -20.09
N LYS A 257 2.94 13.39 -19.26
CA LYS A 257 3.91 12.33 -18.97
C LYS A 257 4.22 11.49 -20.21
N LEU A 258 3.21 11.19 -21.03
CA LEU A 258 3.37 10.49 -22.30
C LEU A 258 4.11 11.36 -23.31
N LEU A 259 3.72 12.64 -23.47
CA LEU A 259 4.40 13.58 -24.35
C LEU A 259 5.88 13.72 -24.00
N ALA A 260 6.20 13.86 -22.72
CA ALA A 260 7.59 13.94 -22.25
C ALA A 260 8.37 12.64 -22.56
N HIS A 261 7.73 11.47 -22.52
CA HIS A 261 8.39 10.21 -22.84
C HIS A 261 8.67 10.06 -24.34
N PHE A 262 7.67 10.33 -25.19
CA PHE A 262 7.77 10.13 -26.63
C PHE A 262 8.52 11.27 -27.35
N TYR A 263 8.42 12.51 -26.85
CA TYR A 263 8.94 13.71 -27.53
C TYR A 263 9.95 14.51 -26.69
N GLY A 264 10.12 14.24 -25.40
CA GLY A 264 10.94 15.03 -24.47
C GLY A 264 12.46 14.97 -24.69
N GLY A 265 12.92 14.43 -25.83
CA GLY A 265 14.29 14.57 -26.31
C GLY A 265 14.50 15.67 -27.34
N LYS A 266 13.43 16.17 -28.00
CA LYS A 266 13.47 17.24 -29.02
C LYS A 266 12.09 17.88 -29.18
N VAL A 267 11.92 19.08 -28.63
CA VAL A 267 11.12 20.18 -29.21
C VAL A 267 11.92 21.44 -29.01
#